data_AF-A0A939H091-F1
#
_entry.id   AF-A0A939H091-F1
#
_cell.length_a   1.000
_cell.length_b   1.000
_cell.length_c   1.000
_cell.angle_alpha   90.00
_cell.angle_beta   90.00
_cell.angle_gamma   90.00
#
_symmetry.space_group_name_H-M   'P 1'
#
loop_
_entity.id
_entity.type
_entity.pdbx_description
1 polymer ?
#
loop_
_entity_poly.entity_id
_entity_poly.type
_entity_poly.pdbx_seq_one_letter_code
_entity_poly.pdbx_strand_id
1 'polypeptide(L)'
;MQAIQQEYFSDFTIKWATSEWEKHHAYALRRQVFCGEQGIFEIDDKDDIDNRAQVLVAIANHGGWHEKVVGTVRIHHEGNHVWWGSRLAVDASFRTQTGLGSLLIKLAVSSAHALGCKVFLAQVQKQNERLFQRLNWKSQYELMLKEHLHVMMKAELASFPPCYHPESGFVVSNVNGPFSTLESLAFLQPDMRDIQEEPYVA
;
A
#
# COMPACT_ATOMS: atom_id res chain seq x y z
N MET A 1 -30.55 -20.22 -6.22
CA MET A 1 -29.96 -19.07 -5.51
C MET A 1 -28.71 -19.56 -4.80
N GLN A 2 -27.53 -19.32 -5.38
CA GLN A 2 -26.27 -19.62 -4.70
C GLN A 2 -26.09 -18.58 -3.60
N ALA A 3 -26.03 -19.02 -2.35
CA ALA A 3 -25.58 -18.19 -1.25
C ALA A 3 -24.15 -17.74 -1.59
N ILE A 4 -23.95 -16.42 -1.67
CA ILE A 4 -22.60 -15.85 -1.76
C ILE A 4 -21.94 -16.20 -0.42
N GLN A 5 -21.10 -17.23 -0.40
CA GLN A 5 -20.22 -17.49 0.74
C GLN A 5 -19.33 -16.26 0.87
N GLN A 6 -19.56 -15.47 1.90
CA GLN A 6 -18.69 -14.36 2.25
C GLN A 6 -17.38 -14.98 2.76
N GLU A 7 -16.36 -15.01 1.91
CA GLU A 7 -15.02 -15.49 2.27
C GLU A 7 -14.54 -14.71 3.50
N TYR A 8 -14.34 -15.43 4.60
CA TYR A 8 -13.94 -14.86 5.87
C TYR A 8 -12.43 -14.98 6.04
N PHE A 9 -11.75 -13.85 5.95
CA PHE A 9 -10.31 -13.73 6.19
C PHE A 9 -10.06 -13.26 7.63
N SER A 10 -9.09 -13.87 8.31
CA SER A 10 -8.78 -13.58 9.71
C SER A 10 -8.04 -12.26 9.87
N ASP A 11 -7.15 -11.96 8.94
CA ASP A 11 -6.24 -10.83 8.99
C ASP A 11 -5.68 -10.53 7.59
N PHE A 12 -4.92 -9.44 7.49
CA PHE A 12 -4.31 -8.98 6.26
C PHE A 12 -2.82 -8.69 6.47
N THR A 13 -1.96 -9.19 5.59
CA THR A 13 -0.52 -8.85 5.54
C THR A 13 -0.27 -7.74 4.54
N ILE A 14 0.34 -6.64 4.96
CA ILE A 14 0.74 -5.52 4.09
C ILE A 14 2.27 -5.50 4.00
N LYS A 15 2.81 -5.78 2.81
CA LYS A 15 4.25 -5.92 2.58
C LYS A 15 4.65 -5.57 1.15
N TRP A 16 5.95 -5.46 0.90
CA TRP A 16 6.50 -5.57 -0.45
C TRP A 16 6.27 -6.97 -1.00
N ALA A 17 5.95 -7.07 -2.29
CA ALA A 17 5.84 -8.34 -2.96
C ALA A 17 7.24 -8.98 -3.08
N THR A 18 7.42 -10.12 -2.42
CA THR A 18 8.67 -10.89 -2.39
C THR A 18 8.62 -12.12 -3.29
N SER A 19 7.41 -12.56 -3.66
CA SER A 19 7.19 -13.80 -4.39
C SER A 19 6.56 -13.55 -5.77
N GLU A 20 6.84 -14.39 -6.76
CA GLU A 20 6.27 -14.24 -8.10
C GLU A 20 4.74 -14.40 -8.14
N TRP A 21 4.17 -15.25 -7.28
CA TRP A 21 2.72 -15.39 -7.18
C TRP A 21 2.05 -14.09 -6.68
N GLU A 22 2.69 -13.37 -5.76
CA GLU A 22 2.19 -12.09 -5.22
C GLU A 22 2.16 -11.04 -6.32
N LYS A 23 3.26 -10.94 -7.10
CA LYS A 23 3.35 -10.01 -8.24
C LYS A 23 2.32 -10.37 -9.32
N HIS A 24 2.19 -11.65 -9.68
CA HIS A 24 1.22 -12.10 -10.66
C HIS A 24 -0.20 -11.67 -10.26
N HIS A 25 -0.61 -11.97 -9.03
CA HIS A 25 -1.94 -11.60 -8.55
C HIS A 25 -2.12 -10.09 -8.40
N ALA A 26 -1.08 -9.35 -8.04
CA ALA A 26 -1.11 -7.89 -8.05
C ALA A 26 -1.39 -7.32 -9.46
N TYR A 27 -0.72 -7.84 -10.49
CA TYR A 27 -0.99 -7.44 -11.87
C TYR A 27 -2.40 -7.83 -12.34
N ALA A 28 -2.86 -9.04 -11.97
CA ALA A 28 -4.23 -9.47 -12.29
C ALA A 28 -5.28 -8.54 -11.63
N LEU A 29 -5.07 -8.16 -10.37
CA LEU A 29 -5.93 -7.24 -9.63
C LEU A 29 -5.94 -5.84 -10.28
N ARG A 30 -4.77 -5.33 -10.68
CA ARG A 30 -4.68 -4.05 -11.42
C ARG A 30 -5.46 -4.11 -12.73
N ARG A 31 -5.32 -5.18 -13.52
CA ARG A 31 -6.09 -5.35 -14.76
C ARG A 31 -7.59 -5.37 -14.49
N GLN A 32 -8.04 -6.10 -13.48
CA GLN A 32 -9.45 -6.14 -13.09
C GLN A 32 -9.97 -4.74 -12.73
N VAL A 33 -9.26 -4.01 -11.86
CA VAL A 33 -9.71 -2.71 -11.35
C VAL A 33 -9.61 -1.61 -12.43
N PHE A 34 -8.48 -1.50 -13.12
CA PHE A 34 -8.24 -0.39 -14.05
C PHE A 34 -8.85 -0.63 -15.44
N CYS A 35 -8.87 -1.86 -15.93
CA CYS A 35 -9.47 -2.19 -17.23
C CYS A 35 -10.94 -2.57 -17.07
N GLY A 36 -11.23 -3.51 -16.17
CA GLY A 36 -12.58 -4.05 -15.99
C GLY A 36 -13.55 -3.07 -15.31
N GLU A 37 -13.17 -2.53 -14.15
CA GLU A 37 -14.08 -1.70 -13.35
C GLU A 37 -14.06 -0.21 -13.74
N GLN A 38 -12.87 0.37 -13.94
CA GLN A 38 -12.73 1.80 -14.18
C GLN A 38 -12.68 2.18 -15.67
N GLY A 39 -12.40 1.23 -16.58
CA GLY A 39 -12.32 1.49 -18.01
C GLY A 39 -11.20 2.45 -18.44
N ILE A 40 -10.16 2.63 -17.61
CA ILE A 40 -9.04 3.55 -17.89
C ILE A 40 -8.11 2.97 -18.95
N PHE A 41 -8.06 1.64 -19.06
CA PHE A 41 -7.25 0.92 -20.02
C PHE A 41 -8.13 -0.11 -20.73
N GLU A 42 -7.88 -0.33 -22.02
CA GLU A 42 -8.69 -1.24 -22.82
C GLU A 42 -8.38 -2.72 -22.51
N ILE A 43 -7.11 -3.08 -22.33
CA ILE A 43 -6.67 -4.49 -22.25
C ILE A 43 -5.69 -4.73 -21.09
N ASP A 44 -4.69 -3.87 -20.92
CA ASP A 44 -3.67 -4.00 -19.89
C ASP A 44 -3.21 -2.62 -19.39
N ASP A 45 -2.91 -2.52 -18.10
CA ASP A 45 -2.43 -1.30 -17.44
C ASP A 45 -0.90 -1.23 -17.28
N LYS A 46 -0.21 -2.32 -17.66
CA LYS A 46 1.25 -2.44 -17.61
C LYS A 46 1.97 -1.41 -18.48
N ASP A 47 3.12 -0.96 -18.00
CA ASP A 47 4.02 -0.05 -18.71
C ASP A 47 5.50 -0.34 -18.40
N ASP A 48 6.42 0.41 -19.03
CA ASP A 48 7.87 0.22 -18.87
C ASP A 48 8.38 0.45 -17.43
N ILE A 49 7.59 1.13 -16.58
CA ILE A 49 7.94 1.36 -15.18
C ILE A 49 7.83 0.06 -14.39
N ASP A 50 6.93 -0.86 -14.77
CA ASP A 50 6.75 -2.15 -14.08
C ASP A 50 8.03 -2.98 -13.98
N ASN A 51 8.95 -2.83 -14.94
CA ASN A 51 10.23 -3.56 -14.95
C ASN A 51 11.21 -3.09 -13.86
N ARG A 52 11.02 -1.88 -13.33
CA ARG A 52 11.90 -1.27 -12.30
C ARG A 52 11.16 -0.82 -11.05
N ALA A 53 9.85 -1.00 -10.99
CA ALA A 53 9.03 -0.61 -9.86
C ALA A 53 9.04 -1.70 -8.79
N GLN A 54 8.97 -1.26 -7.55
CA GLN A 54 8.71 -2.14 -6.43
C GLN A 54 7.19 -2.27 -6.24
N VAL A 55 6.69 -3.50 -6.27
CA VAL A 55 5.29 -3.82 -6.02
C VAL A 55 5.07 -4.06 -4.53
N LEU A 56 3.97 -3.53 -4.00
CA LEU A 56 3.48 -3.75 -2.66
C LEU A 56 2.12 -4.44 -2.74
N VAL A 57 1.83 -5.29 -1.76
CA VAL A 57 0.60 -6.10 -1.72
C VAL A 57 -0.04 -6.03 -0.34
N ALA A 58 -1.37 -6.06 -0.35
CA ALA A 58 -2.20 -6.42 0.79
C ALA A 58 -2.75 -7.81 0.51
N ILE A 59 -2.37 -8.78 1.34
CA ILE A 59 -2.73 -10.19 1.21
C ILE A 59 -3.75 -10.50 2.29
N ALA A 60 -4.90 -11.06 1.91
CA ALA A 60 -5.88 -11.59 2.83
C ALA A 60 -5.48 -13.00 3.24
N ASN A 61 -5.54 -13.26 4.55
CA ASN A 61 -5.04 -14.49 5.15
C ASN A 61 -6.17 -15.30 5.78
N HIS A 62 -6.00 -16.62 5.77
CA HIS A 62 -6.89 -17.55 6.44
C HIS A 62 -6.09 -18.44 7.39
N GLY A 63 -6.28 -18.24 8.70
CA GLY A 63 -5.56 -19.01 9.72
C GLY A 63 -4.04 -18.85 9.62
N GLY A 64 -3.56 -17.66 9.26
CA GLY A 64 -2.14 -17.35 9.08
C GLY A 64 -1.55 -17.71 7.71
N TRP A 65 -2.33 -18.33 6.81
CA TRP A 65 -1.89 -18.65 5.46
C TRP A 65 -2.25 -17.55 4.47
N HIS A 66 -1.29 -17.15 3.63
CA HIS A 66 -1.51 -16.22 2.53
C HIS A 66 -2.40 -16.86 1.45
N GLU A 67 -3.59 -16.32 1.22
CA GLU A 67 -4.53 -16.87 0.23
C GLU A 67 -4.70 -15.98 -0.99
N LYS A 68 -5.04 -14.70 -0.79
CA LYS A 68 -5.46 -13.82 -1.88
C LYS A 68 -4.85 -12.43 -1.78
N VAL A 69 -4.24 -11.95 -2.86
CA VAL A 69 -3.90 -10.52 -2.98
C VAL A 69 -5.19 -9.72 -3.20
N VAL A 70 -5.53 -8.86 -2.24
CA VAL A 70 -6.75 -8.05 -2.24
C VAL A 70 -6.48 -6.56 -2.42
N GLY A 71 -5.21 -6.15 -2.37
CA GLY A 71 -4.79 -4.80 -2.68
C GLY A 71 -3.36 -4.74 -3.19
N THR A 72 -3.03 -3.73 -3.97
CA THR A 72 -1.68 -3.48 -4.45
C THR A 72 -1.43 -2.01 -4.75
N VAL A 73 -0.17 -1.62 -4.65
CA VAL A 73 0.36 -0.34 -5.14
C VAL A 73 1.79 -0.59 -5.62
N ARG A 74 2.30 0.23 -6.54
CA ARG A 74 3.72 0.20 -6.89
C ARG A 74 4.39 1.52 -6.59
N ILE A 75 5.67 1.46 -6.26
CA ILE A 75 6.54 2.63 -6.12
C ILE A 75 7.73 2.52 -7.06
N HIS A 76 8.23 3.65 -7.56
CA HIS A 76 9.45 3.68 -8.37
C HIS A 76 10.29 4.92 -8.07
N HIS A 77 11.59 4.80 -8.31
CA HIS A 77 12.56 5.90 -8.15
C HIS A 77 12.80 6.57 -9.51
N GLU A 78 12.79 7.91 -9.51
CA GLU A 78 12.99 8.75 -10.70
C GLU A 78 14.34 9.51 -10.65
N GLY A 79 15.24 9.12 -9.75
CA GLY A 79 16.49 9.84 -9.48
C GLY A 79 16.35 10.98 -8.47
N ASN A 80 17.47 11.58 -8.06
CA ASN A 80 17.52 12.74 -7.16
C ASN A 80 16.65 12.63 -5.89
N HIS A 81 16.58 11.43 -5.30
CA HIS A 81 15.74 11.14 -4.13
C HIS A 81 14.22 11.37 -4.35
N VAL A 82 13.77 11.42 -5.61
CA VAL A 82 12.37 11.54 -5.99
C VAL A 82 11.77 10.16 -6.21
N TRP A 83 10.65 9.91 -5.55
CA TRP A 83 9.90 8.66 -5.63
C TRP A 83 8.47 8.94 -6.03
N TRP A 84 7.86 7.95 -6.68
CA TRP A 84 6.48 8.02 -7.14
C TRP A 84 5.71 6.82 -6.62
N GLY A 85 4.46 7.06 -6.20
CA GLY A 85 3.46 6.03 -5.98
C GLY A 85 2.46 6.01 -7.13
N SER A 86 2.13 4.83 -7.65
CA SER A 86 1.14 4.68 -8.72
C SER A 86 0.42 3.33 -8.65
N ARG A 87 -0.65 3.19 -9.45
CA ARG A 87 -1.41 1.94 -9.63
C ARG A 87 -1.97 1.35 -8.33
N LEU A 88 -2.43 2.22 -7.42
CA LEU A 88 -3.16 1.78 -6.22
C LEU A 88 -4.49 1.14 -6.63
N ALA A 89 -4.64 -0.15 -6.36
CA ALA A 89 -5.84 -0.94 -6.64
C ALA A 89 -6.22 -1.77 -5.41
N VAL A 90 -7.50 -1.78 -5.06
CA VAL A 90 -8.06 -2.61 -3.98
C VAL A 90 -9.32 -3.28 -4.51
N ASP A 91 -9.43 -4.59 -4.29
CA ASP A 91 -10.60 -5.39 -4.64
C ASP A 91 -11.85 -4.77 -4.01
N ALA A 92 -12.92 -4.63 -4.79
CA ALA A 92 -14.15 -3.95 -4.40
C ALA A 92 -14.73 -4.48 -3.08
N SER A 93 -14.59 -5.78 -2.81
CA SER A 93 -15.10 -6.45 -1.61
C SER A 93 -14.37 -6.04 -0.33
N PHE A 94 -13.19 -5.41 -0.46
CA PHE A 94 -12.31 -5.04 0.64
C PHE A 94 -12.09 -3.52 0.77
N ARG A 95 -12.70 -2.69 -0.10
CA ARG A 95 -12.53 -1.22 -0.06
C ARG A 95 -13.05 -0.57 1.21
N THR A 96 -14.08 -1.16 1.82
CA THR A 96 -14.67 -0.70 3.09
C THR A 96 -14.03 -1.36 4.32
N GLN A 97 -13.22 -2.41 4.12
CA GLN A 97 -12.60 -3.17 5.20
C GLN A 97 -11.21 -2.61 5.53
N THR A 98 -10.96 -2.39 6.82
CA THR A 98 -9.61 -2.17 7.42
C THR A 98 -8.76 -1.02 6.84
N GLY A 99 -9.31 -0.21 5.92
CA GLY A 99 -8.58 0.88 5.29
C GLY A 99 -7.34 0.42 4.51
N LEU A 100 -7.39 -0.74 3.85
CA LEU A 100 -6.24 -1.37 3.17
C LEU A 100 -5.50 -0.42 2.22
N GLY A 101 -6.25 0.40 1.45
CA GLY A 101 -5.64 1.39 0.57
C GLY A 101 -4.78 2.41 1.33
N SER A 102 -5.24 2.86 2.50
CA SER A 102 -4.46 3.77 3.37
C SER A 102 -3.21 3.09 3.92
N LEU A 103 -3.28 1.81 4.27
CA LEU A 103 -2.12 1.05 4.77
C LEU A 103 -1.08 0.85 3.68
N LEU A 104 -1.50 0.55 2.45
CA LEU A 104 -0.62 0.48 1.28
C LEU A 104 0.06 1.82 1.00
N ILE A 105 -0.68 2.94 1.05
CA ILE A 105 -0.11 4.29 0.89
C ILE A 105 0.93 4.56 1.98
N LYS A 106 0.62 4.23 3.25
CA LYS A 106 1.56 4.41 4.36
C LYS A 106 2.84 3.61 4.16
N LEU A 107 2.73 2.31 3.85
CA LEU A 107 3.90 1.47 3.59
C LEU A 107 4.72 1.98 2.39
N ALA A 108 4.04 2.41 1.31
CA ALA A 108 4.70 2.97 0.13
C ALA A 108 5.57 4.18 0.46
N VAL A 109 5.03 5.15 1.19
CA VAL A 109 5.77 6.36 1.55
C VAL A 109 6.86 6.05 2.58
N SER A 110 6.54 5.28 3.63
CA SER A 110 7.49 4.91 4.68
C SER A 110 8.68 4.09 4.17
N SER A 111 8.45 3.15 3.25
CA SER A 111 9.54 2.36 2.66
C SER A 111 10.42 3.19 1.74
N ALA A 112 9.86 4.06 0.90
CA ALA A 112 10.66 5.01 0.13
C ALA A 112 11.44 5.98 1.03
N HIS A 113 10.85 6.42 2.15
CA HIS A 113 11.53 7.30 3.12
C HIS A 113 12.77 6.62 3.71
N ALA A 114 12.67 5.33 4.07
CA ALA A 114 13.83 4.53 4.50
C ALA A 114 14.93 4.41 3.44
N LEU A 115 14.56 4.45 2.16
CA LEU A 115 15.50 4.43 1.02
C LEU A 115 16.03 5.83 0.65
N GLY A 116 15.88 6.81 1.54
CA GLY A 116 16.41 8.16 1.36
C GLY A 116 15.57 9.04 0.43
N CYS A 117 14.27 8.77 0.29
CA CYS A 117 13.34 9.66 -0.40
C CYS A 117 13.31 11.05 0.25
N LYS A 118 13.35 12.10 -0.58
CA LYS A 118 13.17 13.51 -0.17
C LYS A 118 11.88 14.11 -0.73
N VAL A 119 11.35 13.54 -1.82
CA VAL A 119 10.12 13.98 -2.46
C VAL A 119 9.35 12.75 -2.93
N PHE A 120 8.15 12.54 -2.39
CA PHE A 120 7.26 11.47 -2.82
C PHE A 120 6.02 12.05 -3.49
N LEU A 121 5.75 11.62 -4.73
CA LEU A 121 4.69 12.15 -5.59
C LEU A 121 3.70 11.08 -6.01
N ALA A 122 2.47 11.50 -6.34
CA ALA A 122 1.49 10.63 -6.97
C ALA A 122 0.52 11.45 -7.83
N GLN A 123 0.04 10.85 -8.91
CA GLN A 123 -1.12 11.34 -9.66
C GLN A 123 -2.35 10.60 -9.14
N VAL A 124 -3.20 11.32 -8.41
CA VAL A 124 -4.34 10.73 -7.69
C VAL A 124 -5.62 11.11 -8.42
N GLN A 125 -6.50 10.15 -8.69
CA GLN A 125 -7.83 10.48 -9.23
C GLN A 125 -8.56 11.46 -8.31
N LYS A 126 -9.20 12.49 -8.87
CA LYS A 126 -9.82 13.58 -8.10
C LYS A 126 -10.76 13.10 -6.99
N GLN A 127 -11.49 12.01 -7.24
CA GLN A 127 -12.37 11.38 -6.25
C GLN A 127 -11.66 10.92 -4.96
N ASN A 128 -10.37 10.57 -5.04
CA ASN A 128 -9.58 10.08 -3.91
C ASN A 128 -8.76 11.18 -3.23
N GLU A 129 -8.83 12.44 -3.69
CA GLU A 129 -8.04 13.54 -3.14
C GLU A 129 -8.24 13.71 -1.63
N ARG A 130 -9.49 13.65 -1.15
CA ARG A 130 -9.81 13.79 0.28
C ARG A 130 -9.20 12.68 1.14
N LEU A 131 -9.10 11.46 0.62
CA LEU A 131 -8.43 10.35 1.33
C LEU A 131 -6.95 10.67 1.52
N PHE A 132 -6.28 11.11 0.45
CA PHE A 132 -4.87 11.46 0.48
C PHE A 132 -4.59 12.65 1.40
N GLN A 133 -5.45 13.67 1.38
CA GLN A 133 -5.35 14.82 2.30
C GLN A 133 -5.39 14.38 3.78
N ARG A 134 -6.29 13.45 4.15
CA ARG A 134 -6.32 12.89 5.51
C ARG A 134 -5.07 12.10 5.89
N LEU A 135 -4.32 11.63 4.90
CA LEU A 135 -3.05 10.93 5.09
C LEU A 135 -1.85 11.90 5.03
N ASN A 136 -2.04 13.21 5.23
CA ASN A 136 -0.99 14.21 5.17
C ASN A 136 -0.33 14.35 3.79
N TRP A 137 -1.14 14.28 2.72
CA TRP A 137 -0.72 14.68 1.39
C TRP A 137 -1.24 16.06 1.02
N LYS A 138 -0.45 16.81 0.26
CA LYS A 138 -0.76 18.15 -0.21
C LYS A 138 -1.05 18.12 -1.72
N SER A 139 -2.24 18.57 -2.10
CA SER A 139 -2.60 18.82 -3.51
C SER A 139 -1.71 19.91 -4.10
N GLN A 140 -1.30 19.76 -5.36
CA GLN A 140 -0.47 20.72 -6.08
C GLN A 140 -1.25 21.38 -7.23
N TYR A 141 -1.66 20.59 -8.22
CA TYR A 141 -2.43 21.05 -9.38
C TYR A 141 -3.26 19.91 -9.96
N GLU A 142 -4.31 20.26 -10.70
CA GLU A 142 -5.16 19.31 -11.41
C GLU A 142 -4.60 19.00 -12.80
N LEU A 143 -4.86 17.79 -13.30
CA LEU A 143 -4.45 17.35 -14.62
C LEU A 143 -5.41 16.30 -15.17
N MET A 144 -5.60 16.30 -16.49
CA MET A 144 -6.38 15.27 -17.18
C MET A 144 -5.46 14.15 -17.65
N LEU A 145 -5.77 12.91 -17.27
CA LEU A 145 -5.05 11.71 -17.71
C LEU A 145 -6.07 10.69 -18.19
N LYS A 146 -5.94 10.26 -19.45
CA LYS A 146 -6.84 9.26 -20.07
C LYS A 146 -8.32 9.59 -19.82
N GLU A 147 -8.70 10.85 -20.05
CA GLU A 147 -10.08 11.35 -19.85
C GLU A 147 -10.58 11.42 -18.39
N HIS A 148 -9.74 11.08 -17.42
CA HIS A 148 -10.07 11.18 -15.99
C HIS A 148 -9.33 12.34 -15.33
N LEU A 149 -10.06 13.11 -14.52
CA LEU A 149 -9.50 14.19 -13.73
C LEU A 149 -8.66 13.62 -12.57
N HIS A 150 -7.41 14.05 -12.52
CA HIS A 150 -6.45 13.72 -11.49
C HIS A 150 -5.94 14.99 -10.80
N VAL A 151 -5.28 14.80 -9.67
CA VAL A 151 -4.57 15.82 -8.91
C VAL A 151 -3.15 15.32 -8.69
N MET A 152 -2.17 16.14 -9.04
CA MET A 152 -0.79 15.93 -8.63
C MET A 152 -0.70 16.20 -7.14
N MET A 153 -0.26 15.21 -6.37
CA MET A 153 -0.15 15.32 -4.91
C MET A 153 1.26 14.96 -4.44
N LYS A 154 1.69 15.61 -3.35
CA LYS A 154 2.97 15.36 -2.68
C LYS A 154 2.74 14.91 -1.25
N ALA A 155 3.43 13.86 -0.80
CA ALA A 155 3.36 13.41 0.58
C ALA A 155 4.18 14.32 1.51
N GLU A 156 3.68 14.57 2.73
CA GLU A 156 4.46 15.17 3.82
C GLU A 156 5.29 14.09 4.51
N LEU A 157 6.55 13.91 4.07
CA LEU A 157 7.40 12.79 4.52
C LEU A 157 7.59 12.73 6.05
N ALA A 158 7.59 13.88 6.73
CA ALA A 158 7.70 13.92 8.19
C ALA A 158 6.54 13.20 8.90
N SER A 159 5.38 13.04 8.26
CA SER A 159 4.24 12.30 8.79
C SER A 159 4.31 10.78 8.56
N PHE A 160 5.35 10.30 7.88
CA PHE A 160 5.54 8.88 7.55
C PHE A 160 6.90 8.39 8.07
N PRO A 161 6.96 7.81 9.28
CA PRO A 161 8.20 7.24 9.80
C PRO A 161 8.82 6.23 8.82
N PRO A 162 10.15 6.21 8.65
CA PRO A 162 10.83 5.23 7.79
C PRO A 162 10.51 3.77 8.18
N CYS A 163 10.26 2.92 7.19
CA CYS A 163 10.09 1.47 7.36
C CYS A 163 11.24 0.75 6.65
N TYR A 164 12.16 0.16 7.43
CA TYR A 164 13.40 -0.45 6.91
C TYR A 164 13.28 -1.92 6.50
N HIS A 165 12.22 -2.62 6.94
CA HIS A 165 11.97 -4.03 6.63
C HIS A 165 10.61 -4.24 5.92
N PRO A 166 10.34 -3.53 4.80
CA PRO A 166 9.04 -3.56 4.16
C PRO A 166 8.72 -4.91 3.48
N GLU A 167 9.72 -5.76 3.23
CA GLU A 167 9.59 -7.13 2.73
C GLU A 167 8.92 -8.08 3.73
N SER A 168 9.10 -7.83 5.03
CA SER A 168 8.41 -8.55 6.08
C SER A 168 7.01 -7.96 6.32
N GLY A 169 6.91 -6.63 6.24
CA GLY A 169 5.64 -5.90 6.36
C GLY A 169 5.02 -5.99 7.74
N PHE A 170 3.69 -5.86 7.82
CA PHE A 170 2.93 -5.95 9.06
C PHE A 170 1.57 -6.59 8.84
N VAL A 171 1.02 -7.19 9.90
CA VAL A 171 -0.30 -7.85 9.88
C VAL A 171 -1.32 -6.96 10.56
N VAL A 172 -2.51 -6.86 9.99
CA VAL A 172 -3.65 -6.15 10.58
C VAL A 172 -4.83 -7.10 10.69
N SER A 173 -5.30 -7.32 11.90
CA SER A 173 -6.46 -8.17 12.18
C SER A 173 -7.71 -7.65 11.48
N ASN A 174 -8.55 -8.56 10.98
CA ASN A 174 -9.88 -8.21 10.50
C ASN A 174 -10.79 -8.00 11.72
N VAL A 175 -10.89 -6.76 12.22
CA VAL A 175 -11.60 -6.44 13.48
C VAL A 175 -13.14 -6.52 13.37
N ASN A 176 -13.66 -7.22 12.35
CA ASN A 176 -15.09 -7.50 12.20
C ASN A 176 -15.48 -8.94 12.64
N GLY A 177 -14.59 -9.66 13.32
CA GLY A 177 -14.93 -10.86 14.09
C GLY A 177 -15.44 -10.53 15.50
N PRO A 178 -16.10 -11.46 16.22
CA PRO A 178 -16.76 -11.21 17.50
C PRO A 178 -15.85 -10.81 18.68
N PHE A 179 -14.56 -10.58 18.44
CA PHE A 179 -13.61 -10.08 19.44
C PHE A 179 -13.09 -8.70 19.00
N SER A 180 -13.81 -7.66 19.42
CA SER A 180 -13.48 -6.27 19.10
C SER A 180 -12.46 -5.67 20.07
N THR A 181 -11.59 -4.84 19.48
CA THR A 181 -10.99 -3.59 20.00
C THR A 181 -9.95 -3.66 21.13
N LEU A 182 -8.67 -3.36 20.80
CA LEU A 182 -7.93 -2.15 21.26
C LEU A 182 -6.39 -2.14 20.98
N GLU A 183 -5.78 -3.18 20.39
CA GLU A 183 -4.30 -3.29 20.41
C GLU A 183 -3.54 -2.93 19.12
N SER A 184 -4.20 -2.69 17.98
CA SER A 184 -3.52 -2.61 16.67
C SER A 184 -2.66 -1.36 16.42
N LEU A 185 -2.54 -0.43 17.38
CA LEU A 185 -1.70 0.78 17.25
C LEU A 185 -0.38 0.71 18.05
N ALA A 186 -0.10 -0.36 18.78
CA ALA A 186 1.13 -0.48 19.57
C ALA A 186 2.35 -1.02 18.78
N PHE A 187 2.14 -1.63 17.61
CA PHE A 187 3.19 -2.39 16.89
C PHE A 187 4.14 -1.57 15.98
N LEU A 188 4.12 -0.24 16.06
CA LEU A 188 5.00 0.64 15.25
C LEU A 188 6.06 1.40 16.06
N GLN A 189 6.30 1.04 17.32
CA GLN A 189 7.50 1.48 18.04
C GLN A 189 8.44 0.28 18.21
N PRO A 190 9.70 0.33 17.73
CA PRO A 190 10.70 -0.60 18.20
C PRO A 190 10.88 -0.36 19.70
N ASP A 191 10.82 -1.44 20.47
CA ASP A 191 11.08 -1.44 21.91
C ASP A 191 12.48 -0.87 22.17
N MET A 192 12.54 0.27 22.87
CA MET A 192 13.77 0.96 23.26
C MET A 192 14.42 0.33 24.51
N ARG A 193 14.34 -0.99 24.65
CA ARG A 193 14.93 -1.74 25.75
C ARG A 193 15.69 -2.95 25.22
N ASP A 194 16.89 -2.69 24.74
CA ASP A 194 18.09 -3.53 24.94
C ASP A 194 19.27 -2.95 24.14
N ILE A 195 19.84 -1.86 24.67
CA ILE A 195 21.26 -1.56 24.48
C ILE A 195 21.79 -1.35 25.89
N GLN A 196 22.14 -2.46 26.55
CA GLN A 196 23.04 -2.39 27.70
C GLN A 196 24.42 -2.02 27.17
N GLU A 197 24.95 -0.92 27.70
CA GLU A 197 26.33 -0.51 27.57
C GLU A 197 27.26 -1.64 28.06
N GLU A 198 28.17 -2.11 27.20
CA GLU A 198 29.39 -2.76 27.67
C GLU A 198 30.57 -1.76 27.58
N PRO A 199 31.36 -1.59 28.66
CA PRO A 199 32.44 -0.63 28.68
C PRO A 199 33.65 -1.13 27.92
N TYR A 200 34.23 -0.22 27.14
CA TYR A 200 35.54 -0.35 26.51
C TYR A 200 36.61 -0.55 27.58
N VAL A 201 37.25 -1.74 27.60
CA VAL A 201 38.48 -1.98 28.37
C VAL A 201 39.66 -1.78 27.42
N ALA A 202 40.55 -0.87 27.84
CA ALA A 202 41.81 -0.53 27.18
C ALA A 202 42.86 -1.65 27.23
#